data_AF-A0A8J6QUL6-F1
#
_entry.id   AF-A0A8J6QUL6-F1
#
_cell.length_a   1.000
_cell.length_b   1.000
_cell.length_c   1.000
_cell.angle_alpha   90.00
_cell.angle_beta   90.00
_cell.angle_gamma   90.00
#
_symmetry.space_group_name_H-M   'P 1'
#
loop_
_entity.id
_entity.type
_entity.pdbx_description
1 polymer ?
#
loop_
_entity_poly.entity_id
_entity_poly.type
_entity_poly.pdbx_seq_one_letter_code
_entity_poly.pdbx_strand_id
1 'polypeptide(L)'
;MKNTVHGTSKQSRPLWQRASVVVVASTMILGNYDVQRANAFTQISTSEAETAIASDMQLSQTVQIAKKLDAHRGHFGLTVLQPQGTLSYVTARVSLKAKRSNSYLAERLIGDFRYKLKGKIKEKDGKYKLKSKAKFIRGLNEGDRVVIRLFNQQNQLIGYTECDLLSDNAAITLILPDQPSQYGVVRTVYGIDANQDGLIDTRTNTYDYFTQVTGSSYSEQRATFLSSSQTVNTSSFQIAGLPTPPKNCVYTNSLSNGSFAVASRTVQVFSSNLASAITAPPGQVVQVIDVSDTNVSTYEASNLILNYKEVGVSEGSITSTSDYEYKSSSKVKVKEEKGKKAKKDYSK
;
A
#
# COMPACT_ATOMS: atom_id res chain seq x y z
N MET A 1 23.50 73.69 0.39
CA MET A 1 24.35 73.48 1.58
C MET A 1 24.87 72.06 1.56
N LYS A 2 26.19 71.91 1.66
CA LYS A 2 26.93 70.64 1.68
C LYS A 2 26.70 69.95 3.03
N ASN A 3 26.59 68.62 3.04
CA ASN A 3 27.47 67.79 3.87
C ASN A 3 27.52 66.33 3.40
N THR A 4 28.76 65.87 3.33
CA THR A 4 29.28 64.55 2.96
C THR A 4 29.40 63.71 4.24
N VAL A 5 29.36 62.37 4.14
CA VAL A 5 30.41 61.42 4.59
C VAL A 5 29.91 59.96 4.53
N HIS A 6 30.89 59.11 4.19
CA HIS A 6 30.94 57.69 3.83
C HIS A 6 30.32 56.65 4.77
N GLY A 7 30.09 55.45 4.20
CA GLY A 7 30.10 54.18 4.93
C GLY A 7 29.85 52.97 4.03
N THR A 8 30.91 52.25 3.66
CA THR A 8 30.97 51.10 2.74
C THR A 8 30.50 49.76 3.31
N SER A 9 30.23 48.86 2.36
CA SER A 9 29.82 47.45 2.42
C SER A 9 30.57 46.52 3.39
N LYS A 10 29.91 45.39 3.75
CA LYS A 10 30.54 44.07 3.88
C LYS A 10 29.52 42.92 3.93
N GLN A 11 29.58 42.06 2.91
CA GLN A 11 29.03 40.70 2.91
C GLN A 11 29.89 39.81 3.81
N SER A 12 29.24 38.99 4.64
CA SER A 12 29.88 37.93 5.43
C SER A 12 29.70 36.57 4.74
N ARG A 13 30.82 35.88 4.48
CA ARG A 13 30.88 34.44 4.16
C ARG A 13 31.86 33.79 5.16
N PRO A 14 31.63 32.52 5.55
CA PRO A 14 32.30 31.92 6.68
C PRO A 14 33.71 31.42 6.36
N LEU A 15 34.57 31.55 7.38
CA LEU A 15 35.89 30.96 7.53
C LEU A 15 35.77 29.48 7.90
N TRP A 16 36.41 28.59 7.14
CA TRP A 16 37.02 27.38 7.69
C TRP A 16 38.43 27.23 7.13
N GLN A 17 39.33 26.96 8.05
CA GLN A 17 40.78 27.15 7.97
C GLN A 17 41.46 26.15 7.04
N ARG A 18 42.41 26.66 6.26
CA ARG A 18 43.48 25.89 5.63
C ARG A 18 44.40 25.39 6.74
N ALA A 19 44.51 24.08 6.92
CA ALA A 19 45.63 23.51 7.67
C ALA A 19 46.86 23.52 6.74
N SER A 20 47.78 24.45 6.98
CA SER A 20 49.11 24.46 6.40
C SER A 20 50.01 23.58 7.26
N VAL A 21 50.55 22.50 6.71
CA VAL A 21 51.64 21.75 7.37
C VAL A 21 52.96 22.30 6.83
N VAL A 22 53.71 22.97 7.71
CA VAL A 22 55.09 23.38 7.46
C VAL A 22 55.99 22.30 8.05
N VAL A 23 56.85 21.70 7.23
CA VAL A 23 57.93 20.82 7.71
C VAL A 23 59.26 21.53 7.48
N VAL A 24 59.92 21.91 8.58
CA VAL A 24 61.29 22.42 8.59
C VAL A 24 62.24 21.23 8.59
N ALA A 25 63.07 21.10 7.56
CA ALA A 25 64.13 20.11 7.49
C ALA A 25 65.43 20.70 8.07
N SER A 26 65.86 20.19 9.22
CA SER A 26 67.22 20.42 9.74
C SER A 26 68.01 19.12 9.61
N THR A 27 68.96 19.10 8.68
CA THR A 27 69.95 18.03 8.52
C THR A 27 71.10 18.20 9.51
N MET A 28 71.44 17.16 10.29
CA MET A 28 72.83 16.75 10.56
C MET A 28 72.91 15.27 10.98
N ILE A 29 73.53 14.48 10.10
CA ILE A 29 74.54 13.42 10.34
C ILE A 29 74.17 12.17 11.18
N LEU A 30 74.42 11.00 10.55
CA LEU A 30 74.47 9.60 11.02
C LEU A 30 73.17 8.77 10.95
N GLY A 31 73.16 7.77 10.06
CA GLY A 31 72.34 6.55 10.17
C GLY A 31 71.30 6.32 9.07
N ASN A 32 71.63 5.52 8.07
CA ASN A 32 70.74 5.10 6.97
C ASN A 32 69.57 4.16 7.37
N TYR A 33 69.22 4.06 8.65
CA TYR A 33 68.13 3.18 9.14
C TYR A 33 66.85 3.92 9.53
N ASP A 34 66.88 5.25 9.75
CA ASP A 34 65.70 6.00 10.22
C ASP A 34 64.83 6.61 9.11
N VAL A 35 65.36 6.74 7.88
CA VAL A 35 64.62 7.34 6.74
C VAL A 35 63.48 6.42 6.25
N GLN A 36 63.63 5.10 6.37
CA GLN A 36 62.58 4.15 5.95
C GLN A 36 61.40 4.11 6.92
N ARG A 37 61.62 4.34 8.23
CA ARG A 37 60.54 4.39 9.22
C ARG A 37 59.72 5.68 9.15
N ALA A 38 60.34 6.82 8.87
CA ALA A 38 59.62 8.08 8.70
C ALA A 38 58.70 8.05 7.45
N ASN A 39 59.15 7.43 6.36
CA ASN A 39 58.34 7.28 5.14
C ASN A 39 57.19 6.27 5.31
N ALA A 40 57.40 5.17 6.05
CA ALA A 40 56.34 4.21 6.35
C ALA A 40 55.27 4.79 7.28
N PHE A 41 55.66 5.58 8.28
CA PHE A 41 54.71 6.23 9.20
C PHE A 41 53.88 7.31 8.49
N THR A 42 54.49 8.06 7.57
CA THR A 42 53.79 9.08 6.76
C THR A 42 52.79 8.45 5.77
N GLN A 43 53.12 7.29 5.18
CA GLN A 43 52.20 6.57 4.29
C GLN A 43 51.03 5.90 5.02
N ILE A 44 51.23 5.42 6.25
CA ILE A 44 50.15 4.82 7.06
C ILE A 44 49.13 5.89 7.46
N SER A 45 49.58 7.07 7.93
CA SER A 45 48.68 8.16 8.34
C SER A 45 47.91 8.81 7.19
N THR A 46 48.45 8.85 5.96
CA THR A 46 47.69 9.33 4.79
C THR A 46 46.70 8.30 4.27
N SER A 47 47.03 7.00 4.32
CA SER A 47 46.10 5.95 3.89
C SER A 47 44.88 5.81 4.79
N GLU A 48 45.02 6.00 6.11
CA GLU A 48 43.89 5.96 7.05
C GLU A 48 43.00 7.20 6.93
N ALA A 49 43.58 8.38 6.65
CA ALA A 49 42.83 9.61 6.41
C ALA A 49 42.09 9.57 5.05
N GLU A 50 42.70 9.05 3.99
CA GLU A 50 42.06 8.89 2.68
C GLU A 50 40.98 7.80 2.71
N THR A 51 41.17 6.72 3.47
CA THR A 51 40.15 5.68 3.66
C THR A 51 39.00 6.18 4.52
N ALA A 52 39.25 7.01 5.54
CA ALA A 52 38.19 7.63 6.35
C ALA A 52 37.39 8.68 5.56
N ILE A 53 38.04 9.50 4.74
CA ILE A 53 37.36 10.50 3.88
C ILE A 53 36.60 9.81 2.73
N ALA A 54 37.15 8.74 2.14
CA ALA A 54 36.44 7.94 1.13
C ALA A 54 35.23 7.19 1.72
N SER A 55 35.34 6.71 2.96
CA SER A 55 34.24 6.06 3.68
C SER A 55 33.13 7.05 4.07
N ASP A 56 33.49 8.27 4.48
CA ASP A 56 32.54 9.32 4.84
C ASP A 56 31.88 9.96 3.61
N MET A 57 32.60 10.03 2.48
CA MET A 57 32.07 10.45 1.19
C MET A 57 31.19 9.36 0.54
N GLN A 58 31.48 8.07 0.76
CA GLN A 58 30.59 6.97 0.38
C GLN A 58 29.36 6.86 1.30
N LEU A 59 29.46 7.13 2.61
CA LEU A 59 28.29 7.21 3.48
C LEU A 59 27.40 8.40 3.12
N SER A 60 27.96 9.58 2.85
CA SER A 60 27.18 10.75 2.43
C SER A 60 26.54 10.58 1.05
N GLN A 61 27.18 9.87 0.11
CA GLN A 61 26.56 9.54 -1.18
C GLN A 61 25.53 8.40 -1.07
N THR A 62 25.70 7.43 -0.18
CA THR A 62 24.67 6.40 0.06
C THR A 62 23.44 7.00 0.77
N VAL A 63 23.64 8.02 1.62
CA VAL A 63 22.56 8.77 2.27
C VAL A 63 21.85 9.75 1.31
N GLN A 64 22.53 10.25 0.27
CA GLN A 64 21.89 11.12 -0.75
C GLN A 64 21.32 10.36 -1.97
N ILE A 65 21.83 9.17 -2.30
CA ILE A 65 21.29 8.27 -3.33
C ILE A 65 20.15 7.41 -2.76
N ALA A 66 20.02 7.31 -1.43
CA ALA A 66 18.72 7.22 -0.78
C ALA A 66 17.96 8.54 -1.00
N LYS A 67 17.65 8.85 -2.25
CA LYS A 67 16.65 9.82 -2.67
C LYS A 67 15.35 9.38 -2.02
N LYS A 68 15.14 9.84 -0.76
CA LYS A 68 14.02 9.56 0.15
C LYS A 68 13.08 8.54 -0.48
N LEU A 69 13.48 7.26 -0.47
CA LEU A 69 12.60 6.21 -0.97
C LEU A 69 11.38 6.34 -0.09
N ASP A 70 10.26 6.79 -0.66
CA ASP A 70 9.10 7.08 0.14
C ASP A 70 8.78 5.83 0.95
N ALA A 71 8.80 5.94 2.28
CA ALA A 71 8.55 4.82 3.17
C ALA A 71 7.15 4.24 2.96
N HIS A 72 6.31 4.94 2.21
CA HIS A 72 4.95 4.58 1.87
C HIS A 72 4.72 4.31 0.38
N ARG A 73 5.79 4.26 -0.42
CA ARG A 73 5.68 3.94 -1.84
C ARG A 73 4.96 2.62 -2.02
N GLY A 74 3.89 2.64 -2.80
CA GLY A 74 3.07 1.47 -3.09
C GLY A 74 2.17 1.01 -1.92
N HIS A 75 2.12 1.70 -0.79
CA HIS A 75 1.11 1.41 0.23
C HIS A 75 -0.29 1.75 -0.29
N PHE A 76 -1.31 1.11 0.28
CA PHE A 76 -2.68 1.53 -0.01
C PHE A 76 -3.64 1.27 1.15
N GLY A 77 -4.63 2.14 1.27
CA GLY A 77 -5.84 1.92 2.03
C GLY A 77 -6.95 1.36 1.14
N LEU A 78 -7.71 0.40 1.65
CA LEU A 78 -8.91 -0.12 0.99
C LEU A 78 -10.13 0.10 1.89
N THR A 79 -11.20 0.64 1.30
CA THR A 79 -12.51 0.80 1.92
C THR A 79 -13.58 0.31 0.94
N VAL A 80 -14.58 -0.39 1.46
CA VAL A 80 -15.74 -0.85 0.67
C VAL A 80 -17.01 -0.26 1.26
N LEU A 81 -17.81 0.38 0.41
CA LEU A 81 -19.00 1.12 0.79
C LEU A 81 -20.22 0.63 0.02
N GLN A 82 -21.39 0.77 0.64
CA GLN A 82 -22.68 0.55 0.01
C GLN A 82 -23.66 1.60 0.54
N PRO A 83 -24.08 2.60 -0.25
CA PRO A 83 -24.84 3.74 0.26
C PRO A 83 -26.14 3.33 0.98
N GLN A 84 -26.85 2.34 0.43
CA GLN A 84 -28.11 1.82 1.00
C GLN A 84 -27.89 0.73 2.07
N GLY A 85 -26.66 0.19 2.18
CA GLY A 85 -26.30 -0.79 3.21
C GLY A 85 -27.19 -2.04 3.26
N THR A 86 -27.60 -2.59 2.12
CA THR A 86 -28.45 -3.78 2.04
C THR A 86 -27.71 -5.04 2.52
N LEU A 87 -26.42 -5.17 2.20
CA LEU A 87 -25.54 -6.24 2.65
C LEU A 87 -25.00 -5.93 4.06
N SER A 88 -24.89 -6.94 4.93
CA SER A 88 -24.25 -6.73 6.25
C SER A 88 -22.73 -6.78 6.18
N TYR A 89 -22.17 -7.63 5.32
CA TYR A 89 -20.74 -7.68 5.02
C TYR A 89 -20.49 -8.09 3.56
N VAL A 90 -19.27 -7.84 3.12
CA VAL A 90 -18.69 -8.37 1.88
C VAL A 90 -17.30 -8.91 2.16
N THR A 91 -16.88 -9.88 1.37
CA THR A 91 -15.50 -10.37 1.40
C THR A 91 -14.76 -9.83 0.19
N ALA A 92 -13.70 -9.07 0.41
CA ALA A 92 -12.77 -8.64 -0.62
C ALA A 92 -11.59 -9.61 -0.65
N ARG A 93 -11.45 -10.37 -1.74
CA ARG A 93 -10.20 -11.07 -2.04
C ARG A 93 -9.25 -10.08 -2.69
N VAL A 94 -8.10 -9.90 -2.06
CA VAL A 94 -7.06 -8.99 -2.53
C VAL A 94 -5.88 -9.83 -3.01
N SER A 95 -5.36 -9.48 -4.18
CA SER A 95 -4.18 -10.10 -4.78
C SER A 95 -3.36 -9.06 -5.54
N LEU A 96 -2.12 -9.41 -5.87
CA LEU A 96 -1.15 -8.50 -6.46
C LEU A 96 -0.47 -9.11 -7.68
N LYS A 97 -0.34 -8.31 -8.73
CA LYS A 97 0.52 -8.54 -9.89
C LYS A 97 1.70 -7.58 -9.79
N ALA A 98 2.88 -8.09 -9.45
CA ALA A 98 4.06 -7.25 -9.32
C ALA A 98 4.57 -6.80 -10.70
N LYS A 99 4.87 -5.52 -10.86
CA LYS A 99 5.33 -4.93 -12.12
C LYS A 99 6.78 -5.31 -12.40
N ARG A 100 7.06 -5.53 -13.68
CA ARG A 100 8.37 -5.65 -14.30
C ARG A 100 8.46 -4.62 -15.43
N SER A 101 9.66 -4.40 -15.98
CA SER A 101 9.92 -3.34 -16.96
C SER A 101 8.85 -3.26 -18.06
N ASN A 102 8.47 -4.40 -18.63
CA ASN A 102 7.47 -4.50 -19.71
C ASN A 102 6.40 -5.58 -19.47
N SER A 103 6.22 -6.03 -18.23
CA SER A 103 5.27 -7.11 -17.92
C SER A 103 4.81 -7.09 -16.47
N TYR A 104 3.92 -8.01 -16.12
CA TYR A 104 3.57 -8.32 -14.75
C TYR A 104 3.95 -9.75 -14.41
N LEU A 105 4.37 -9.99 -13.17
CA LEU A 105 4.48 -11.33 -12.62
C LEU A 105 3.10 -11.95 -12.43
N ALA A 106 3.08 -13.27 -12.27
CA ALA A 106 1.88 -14.02 -11.90
C ALA A 106 1.21 -13.42 -10.66
N GLU A 107 -0.11 -13.44 -10.66
CA GLU A 107 -0.94 -12.89 -9.59
C GLU A 107 -0.74 -13.69 -8.30
N ARG A 108 -0.49 -13.00 -7.18
CA ARG A 108 -0.27 -13.62 -5.87
C ARG A 108 -1.37 -13.20 -4.91
N LEU A 109 -1.91 -14.17 -4.18
CA LEU A 109 -2.90 -13.90 -3.15
C LEU A 109 -2.30 -13.10 -1.99
N ILE A 110 -3.00 -12.05 -1.56
CA ILE A 110 -2.74 -11.36 -0.29
C ILE A 110 -3.70 -11.90 0.78
N GLY A 111 -4.97 -12.12 0.46
CA GLY A 111 -5.91 -12.77 1.38
C GLY A 111 -7.37 -12.41 1.13
N ASP A 112 -8.25 -12.97 1.95
CA ASP A 112 -9.68 -12.71 1.97
C ASP A 112 -10.03 -11.83 3.17
N PHE A 113 -10.61 -10.65 2.94
CA PHE A 113 -10.87 -9.64 3.97
C PHE A 113 -12.37 -9.34 4.06
N ARG A 114 -12.98 -9.56 5.23
CA ARG A 114 -14.40 -9.31 5.45
C ARG A 114 -14.63 -7.90 5.97
N TYR A 115 -15.33 -7.08 5.17
CA TYR A 115 -15.72 -5.72 5.49
C TYR A 115 -17.18 -5.69 5.93
N LYS A 116 -17.47 -5.08 7.09
CA LYS A 116 -18.85 -4.79 7.48
C LYS A 116 -19.33 -3.54 6.73
N LEU A 117 -20.45 -3.66 6.02
CA LEU A 117 -21.04 -2.57 5.24
C LEU A 117 -22.17 -1.85 6.00
N LYS A 118 -22.71 -2.46 7.04
CA LYS A 118 -23.77 -1.86 7.87
C LYS A 118 -23.20 -0.99 8.99
N GLY A 119 -23.62 0.26 8.94
CA GLY A 119 -23.69 1.15 10.08
C GLY A 119 -23.01 2.48 9.80
N LYS A 120 -23.79 3.55 9.92
CA LYS A 120 -23.26 4.88 10.08
C LYS A 120 -22.70 5.00 11.50
N ILE A 121 -21.42 5.31 11.69
CA ILE A 121 -20.96 5.84 12.99
C ILE A 121 -21.14 7.35 12.89
N LYS A 122 -22.10 7.87 13.64
CA LYS A 122 -22.18 9.30 13.88
C LYS A 122 -21.08 9.62 14.89
N GLU A 123 -20.06 10.36 14.45
CA GLU A 123 -19.05 10.91 15.33
C GLU A 123 -19.69 11.93 16.29
N LYS A 124 -18.96 12.26 17.36
CA LYS A 124 -19.44 13.21 18.39
C LYS A 124 -19.74 14.60 17.81
N ASP A 125 -19.12 14.96 16.70
CA ASP A 125 -19.35 16.21 15.97
C ASP A 125 -20.49 16.13 14.93
N GLY A 126 -21.18 15.00 14.85
CA GLY A 126 -22.26 14.75 13.91
C GLY A 126 -21.82 14.28 12.53
N LYS A 127 -20.52 14.15 12.26
CA LYS A 127 -20.00 13.63 10.98
C LYS A 127 -20.11 12.12 10.91
N TYR A 128 -20.17 11.58 9.69
CA TYR A 128 -20.18 10.14 9.47
C TYR A 128 -18.78 9.65 9.12
N LYS A 129 -18.23 8.73 9.93
CA LYS A 129 -16.96 8.07 9.61
C LYS A 129 -17.19 6.82 8.77
N LEU A 130 -16.30 6.57 7.81
CA LEU A 130 -16.27 5.33 7.04
C LEU A 130 -16.00 4.15 8.00
N LYS A 131 -16.95 3.21 8.09
CA LYS A 131 -16.76 1.96 8.83
C LYS A 131 -15.88 1.03 7.99
N SER A 132 -14.86 0.46 8.61
CA SER A 132 -13.99 -0.59 8.05
C SER A 132 -13.01 -0.12 6.96
N LYS A 133 -11.81 0.30 7.40
CA LYS A 133 -10.65 0.61 6.53
C LYS A 133 -9.52 -0.38 6.81
N ALA A 134 -9.01 -1.00 5.75
CA ALA A 134 -7.75 -1.74 5.81
C ALA A 134 -6.62 -0.90 5.23
N LYS A 135 -5.42 -1.01 5.80
CA LYS A 135 -4.17 -0.49 5.24
C LYS A 135 -3.24 -1.65 4.93
N PHE A 136 -2.67 -1.64 3.73
CA PHE A 136 -1.70 -2.62 3.26
C PHE A 136 -0.37 -1.92 3.10
N ILE A 137 0.63 -2.40 3.84
CA ILE A 137 1.95 -1.79 3.92
C ILE A 137 3.03 -2.81 3.59
N ARG A 138 4.20 -2.33 3.15
CA ARG A 138 5.43 -3.09 2.85
C ARG A 138 5.29 -4.18 1.79
N GLY A 139 6.38 -4.44 1.06
CA GLY A 139 6.41 -5.47 0.02
C GLY A 139 5.61 -5.13 -1.23
N LEU A 140 5.34 -3.83 -1.42
CA LEU A 140 4.56 -3.26 -2.51
C LEU A 140 5.41 -2.20 -3.21
N ASN A 141 5.25 -2.07 -4.52
CA ASN A 141 5.94 -1.04 -5.30
C ASN A 141 4.95 -0.25 -6.13
N GLU A 142 5.31 1.00 -6.41
CA GLU A 142 4.61 1.80 -7.41
C GLU A 142 4.50 1.06 -8.74
N GLY A 143 3.31 1.08 -9.32
CA GLY A 143 2.97 0.43 -10.59
C GLY A 143 2.66 -1.05 -10.47
N ASP A 144 2.89 -1.70 -9.31
CA ASP A 144 2.29 -3.00 -9.04
C ASP A 144 0.77 -2.87 -9.16
N ARG A 145 0.11 -3.94 -9.61
CA ARG A 145 -1.33 -3.92 -9.84
C ARG A 145 -2.07 -4.74 -8.80
N VAL A 146 -2.93 -4.08 -8.04
CA VAL A 146 -3.82 -4.72 -7.08
C VAL A 146 -5.07 -5.19 -7.81
N VAL A 147 -5.42 -6.44 -7.63
CA VAL A 147 -6.67 -7.03 -8.12
C VAL A 147 -7.58 -7.27 -6.92
N ILE A 148 -8.82 -6.80 -7.01
CA ILE A 148 -9.80 -6.92 -5.93
C ILE A 148 -11.05 -7.59 -6.47
N ARG A 149 -11.43 -8.71 -5.86
CA ARG A 149 -12.67 -9.45 -6.16
C ARG A 149 -13.59 -9.32 -4.96
N LEU A 150 -14.81 -8.84 -5.17
CA LEU A 150 -15.81 -8.66 -4.12
C LEU A 150 -16.81 -9.80 -4.18
N PHE A 151 -17.04 -10.43 -3.03
CA PHE A 151 -17.99 -11.51 -2.87
C PHE A 151 -19.06 -11.15 -1.84
N ASN A 152 -20.29 -11.59 -2.10
CA ASN A 152 -21.36 -11.53 -1.11
C ASN A 152 -21.24 -12.68 -0.09
N GLN A 153 -22.22 -12.78 0.80
CA GLN A 153 -22.25 -13.75 1.89
C GLN A 153 -22.43 -15.20 1.41
N GLN A 154 -22.91 -15.38 0.18
CA GLN A 154 -23.09 -16.66 -0.49
C GLN A 154 -21.89 -17.00 -1.39
N ASN A 155 -20.77 -16.29 -1.25
CA ASN A 155 -19.57 -16.45 -2.09
C ASN A 155 -19.83 -16.26 -3.59
N GLN A 156 -20.85 -15.48 -3.95
CA GLN A 156 -21.08 -15.07 -5.34
C GLN A 156 -20.23 -13.82 -5.62
N LEU A 157 -19.56 -13.80 -6.77
CA LEU A 157 -18.83 -12.62 -7.24
C LEU A 157 -19.83 -11.50 -7.54
N ILE A 158 -19.64 -10.34 -6.91
CA ILE A 158 -20.52 -9.17 -7.06
C ILE A 158 -19.76 -7.91 -7.52
N GLY A 159 -18.44 -8.00 -7.68
CA GLY A 159 -17.62 -6.91 -8.18
C GLY A 159 -16.18 -7.34 -8.43
N TYR A 160 -15.51 -6.62 -9.32
CA TYR A 160 -14.13 -6.88 -9.71
C TYR A 160 -13.46 -5.56 -10.08
N THR A 161 -12.23 -5.31 -9.65
CA THR A 161 -11.47 -4.15 -10.13
C THR A 161 -9.98 -4.41 -10.13
N GLU A 162 -9.24 -3.65 -10.94
CA GLU A 162 -7.78 -3.60 -10.90
C GLU A 162 -7.32 -2.15 -10.72
N CYS A 163 -6.39 -1.90 -9.79
CA CYS A 163 -5.83 -0.57 -9.52
C CYS A 163 -4.31 -0.62 -9.58
N ASP A 164 -3.67 0.45 -10.06
CA ASP A 164 -2.23 0.60 -9.92
C ASP A 164 -1.88 1.13 -8.53
N LEU A 165 -0.84 0.61 -7.92
CA LEU A 165 -0.23 1.23 -6.76
C LEU A 165 0.48 2.51 -7.20
N LEU A 166 0.24 3.59 -6.47
CA LEU A 166 0.71 4.92 -6.83
C LEU A 166 2.10 5.18 -6.25
N SER A 167 2.67 6.35 -6.60
CA SER A 167 4.00 6.77 -6.17
C SER A 167 4.11 6.99 -4.65
N ASP A 168 2.98 7.13 -3.97
CA ASP A 168 2.83 7.27 -2.52
C ASP A 168 1.61 6.42 -2.08
N ASN A 169 1.23 6.47 -0.81
CA ASN A 169 0.07 5.76 -0.29
C ASN A 169 -1.19 6.10 -1.10
N ALA A 170 -1.89 5.08 -1.59
CA ALA A 170 -3.13 5.25 -2.34
C ALA A 170 -4.35 5.05 -1.44
N ALA A 171 -5.37 5.90 -1.55
CA ALA A 171 -6.69 5.62 -0.99
C ALA A 171 -7.57 4.99 -2.07
N ILE A 172 -8.01 3.74 -1.86
CA ILE A 172 -8.90 3.00 -2.75
C ILE A 172 -10.26 2.85 -2.08
N THR A 173 -11.31 3.39 -2.72
CA THR A 173 -12.70 3.27 -2.27
C THR A 173 -13.51 2.54 -3.33
N LEU A 174 -14.11 1.41 -2.95
CA LEU A 174 -15.01 0.62 -3.78
C LEU A 174 -16.45 0.86 -3.32
N ILE A 175 -17.34 1.21 -4.25
CA ILE A 175 -18.75 1.48 -3.95
C ILE A 175 -19.62 0.48 -4.70
N LEU A 176 -20.45 -0.23 -3.95
CA LEU A 176 -21.44 -1.17 -4.44
C LEU A 176 -22.83 -0.50 -4.52
N PRO A 177 -23.68 -0.87 -5.50
CA PRO A 177 -25.07 -0.44 -5.53
C PRO A 177 -25.88 -1.16 -4.45
N ASP A 178 -27.16 -0.83 -4.36
CA ASP A 178 -28.15 -1.44 -3.47
C ASP A 178 -28.40 -2.93 -3.76
N GLN A 179 -28.36 -3.35 -5.03
CA GLN A 179 -28.51 -4.76 -5.44
C GLN A 179 -27.27 -5.28 -6.19
N PRO A 180 -26.13 -5.46 -5.50
CA PRO A 180 -24.86 -5.75 -6.15
C PRO A 180 -24.84 -7.12 -6.83
N SER A 181 -25.55 -8.13 -6.31
CA SER A 181 -25.67 -9.44 -6.98
C SER A 181 -26.46 -9.40 -8.29
N GLN A 182 -27.36 -8.42 -8.47
CA GLN A 182 -28.17 -8.29 -9.68
C GLN A 182 -27.42 -7.50 -10.75
N TYR A 183 -26.79 -6.40 -10.37
CA TYR A 183 -26.15 -5.51 -11.33
C TYR A 183 -24.70 -5.93 -11.65
N GLY A 184 -23.98 -6.50 -10.68
CA GLY A 184 -22.57 -6.85 -10.82
C GLY A 184 -21.66 -5.64 -11.02
N VAL A 185 -22.12 -4.42 -10.75
CA VAL A 185 -21.37 -3.19 -10.99
C VAL A 185 -20.67 -2.73 -9.71
N VAL A 186 -19.40 -2.34 -9.82
CA VAL A 186 -18.67 -1.62 -8.77
C VAL A 186 -18.10 -0.33 -9.33
N ARG A 187 -18.20 0.75 -8.55
CA ARG A 187 -17.48 2.00 -8.80
C ARG A 187 -16.19 1.98 -8.01
N THR A 188 -15.08 2.29 -8.66
CA THR A 188 -13.77 2.42 -8.02
C THR A 188 -13.35 3.87 -8.08
N VAL A 189 -13.10 4.47 -6.90
CA VAL A 189 -12.53 5.81 -6.77
C VAL A 189 -11.19 5.65 -6.06
N TYR A 190 -10.09 6.05 -6.70
CA TYR A 190 -8.78 5.98 -6.04
C TYR A 190 -7.81 7.08 -6.48
N GLY A 191 -6.88 7.42 -5.60
CA GLY A 191 -5.92 8.51 -5.77
C GLY A 191 -4.88 8.51 -4.65
N ILE A 192 -3.98 9.50 -4.64
CA ILE A 192 -2.92 9.63 -3.63
C ILE A 192 -3.52 10.13 -2.30
N ASP A 193 -3.09 9.53 -1.20
CA ASP A 193 -3.41 9.81 0.21
C ASP A 193 -2.08 9.85 0.98
N ALA A 194 -1.22 10.82 0.66
CA ALA A 194 0.14 10.96 1.18
C ALA A 194 0.14 11.22 2.70
N ASN A 195 -0.88 11.92 3.20
CA ASN A 195 -1.07 12.19 4.62
C ASN A 195 -1.69 10.99 5.40
N GLN A 196 -2.16 9.97 4.67
CA GLN A 196 -2.74 8.72 5.16
C GLN A 196 -4.03 8.86 6.00
N ASP A 197 -4.76 9.95 5.84
CA ASP A 197 -6.04 10.20 6.50
C ASP A 197 -7.18 9.36 5.89
N GLY A 198 -6.97 8.80 4.70
CA GLY A 198 -7.95 7.97 3.97
C GLY A 198 -8.80 8.69 2.96
N LEU A 199 -8.52 9.96 2.75
CA LEU A 199 -9.11 10.77 1.70
C LEU A 199 -8.06 10.96 0.60
N ILE A 200 -8.55 11.18 -0.62
CA ILE A 200 -7.67 11.52 -1.72
C ILE A 200 -7.22 12.96 -1.54
N ASP A 201 -5.91 13.19 -1.54
CA ASP A 201 -5.30 14.49 -1.36
C ASP A 201 -5.72 15.45 -2.46
N THR A 202 -6.10 16.67 -2.05
CA THR A 202 -6.39 17.76 -2.97
C THR A 202 -5.17 18.05 -3.86
N ARG A 203 -5.41 18.32 -5.15
CA ARG A 203 -4.39 18.56 -6.20
C ARG A 203 -3.62 17.33 -6.67
N THR A 204 -4.08 16.12 -6.32
CA THR A 204 -3.59 14.88 -6.93
C THR A 204 -4.60 14.35 -7.95
N ASN A 205 -4.16 13.46 -8.83
CA ASN A 205 -5.05 12.82 -9.78
C ASN A 205 -6.02 11.87 -9.06
N THR A 206 -7.29 11.97 -9.41
CA THR A 206 -8.32 11.02 -8.99
C THR A 206 -8.73 10.18 -10.20
N TYR A 207 -8.70 8.86 -10.02
CA TYR A 207 -9.19 7.89 -10.99
C TYR A 207 -10.54 7.37 -10.50
N ASP A 208 -11.51 7.33 -11.40
CA ASP A 208 -12.90 7.10 -11.07
C ASP A 208 -13.59 6.42 -12.24
N TYR A 209 -13.95 5.15 -12.04
CA TYR A 209 -14.45 4.33 -13.12
C TYR A 209 -15.36 3.22 -12.59
N PHE A 210 -16.03 2.57 -13.53
CA PHE A 210 -16.93 1.47 -13.26
C PHE A 210 -16.42 0.19 -13.92
N THR A 211 -16.69 -0.92 -13.25
CA THR A 211 -16.56 -2.26 -13.83
C THR A 211 -17.85 -3.01 -13.62
N GLN A 212 -18.14 -3.94 -14.52
CA GLN A 212 -19.32 -4.79 -14.44
C GLN A 212 -18.91 -6.26 -14.57
N VAL A 213 -19.30 -7.09 -13.60
CA VAL A 213 -19.13 -8.54 -13.67
C VAL A 213 -20.36 -9.20 -14.28
N THR A 214 -20.12 -10.25 -15.08
CA THR A 214 -21.15 -11.07 -15.72
C THR A 214 -20.71 -12.53 -15.74
N GLY A 215 -21.67 -13.46 -15.74
CA GLY A 215 -21.43 -14.90 -15.80
C GLY A 215 -22.16 -15.62 -14.67
N SER A 216 -22.41 -16.92 -14.87
CA SER A 216 -23.15 -17.76 -13.92
C SER A 216 -22.25 -18.63 -13.04
N SER A 217 -21.10 -19.04 -13.57
CA SER A 217 -20.13 -19.90 -12.86
C SER A 217 -18.77 -19.20 -12.74
N TYR A 218 -17.91 -19.66 -11.83
CA TYR A 218 -16.58 -19.08 -11.61
C TYR A 218 -15.74 -19.09 -12.90
N SER A 219 -15.74 -20.17 -13.66
CA SER A 219 -15.00 -20.28 -14.93
C SER A 219 -15.54 -19.37 -16.04
N GLU A 220 -16.76 -18.85 -15.91
CA GLU A 220 -17.39 -17.97 -16.89
C GLU A 220 -17.40 -16.50 -16.46
N GLN A 221 -17.00 -16.18 -15.22
CA GLN A 221 -17.02 -14.82 -14.71
C GLN A 221 -16.08 -13.94 -15.53
N ARG A 222 -16.66 -12.91 -16.14
CA ARG A 222 -15.97 -11.86 -16.88
C ARG A 222 -16.21 -10.53 -16.20
N ALA A 223 -15.22 -9.64 -16.27
CA ALA A 223 -15.33 -8.27 -15.81
C ALA A 223 -15.08 -7.30 -16.98
N THR A 224 -16.04 -6.43 -17.25
CA THR A 224 -15.91 -5.38 -18.26
C THR A 224 -15.58 -4.07 -17.57
N PHE A 225 -14.46 -3.45 -17.93
CA PHE A 225 -14.11 -2.09 -17.51
C PHE A 225 -14.80 -1.09 -18.43
N LEU A 226 -15.70 -0.28 -17.89
CA LEU A 226 -16.57 0.57 -18.69
C LEU A 226 -15.83 1.83 -19.15
N SER A 227 -15.99 2.23 -20.41
CA SER A 227 -15.48 3.52 -20.89
C SER A 227 -16.26 4.73 -20.36
N SER A 228 -17.55 4.52 -20.03
CA SER A 228 -18.47 5.55 -19.57
C SER A 228 -19.50 4.98 -18.59
N SER A 229 -20.17 5.85 -17.84
CA SER A 229 -21.23 5.49 -16.90
C SER A 229 -22.64 5.60 -17.48
N GLN A 230 -22.79 5.78 -18.80
CA GLN A 230 -24.08 6.05 -19.44
C GLN A 230 -25.14 4.96 -19.20
N THR A 231 -24.71 3.71 -19.07
CA THR A 231 -25.59 2.55 -18.80
C THR A 231 -25.70 2.21 -17.31
N VAL A 232 -25.02 2.95 -16.44
CA VAL A 232 -24.98 2.72 -15.00
C VAL A 232 -25.93 3.69 -14.31
N ASN A 233 -26.74 3.18 -13.36
CA ASN A 233 -27.50 4.03 -12.47
C ASN A 233 -26.55 4.71 -11.44
N THR A 234 -25.99 5.86 -11.81
CA THR A 234 -24.95 6.56 -11.02
C THR A 234 -25.44 7.05 -9.66
N SER A 235 -26.74 7.28 -9.47
CA SER A 235 -27.27 7.72 -8.16
C SER A 235 -27.07 6.66 -7.07
N SER A 236 -27.02 5.37 -7.45
CA SER A 236 -26.75 4.26 -6.52
C SER A 236 -25.29 4.21 -6.04
N PHE A 237 -24.41 5.08 -6.55
CA PHE A 237 -22.98 5.13 -6.22
C PHE A 237 -22.53 6.47 -5.65
N GLN A 238 -23.45 7.41 -5.43
CA GLN A 238 -23.13 8.70 -4.84
C GLN A 238 -22.91 8.56 -3.33
N ILE A 239 -21.75 9.02 -2.85
CA ILE A 239 -21.40 9.11 -1.44
C ILE A 239 -20.95 10.55 -1.15
N ALA A 240 -21.38 11.11 -0.02
CA ALA A 240 -20.94 12.43 0.41
C ALA A 240 -19.43 12.43 0.68
N GLY A 241 -18.73 13.46 0.21
CA GLY A 241 -17.27 13.60 0.34
C GLY A 241 -16.45 12.89 -0.73
N LEU A 242 -17.07 12.09 -1.61
CA LEU A 242 -16.43 11.57 -2.83
C LEU A 242 -16.83 12.42 -4.05
N PRO A 243 -16.03 12.39 -5.14
CA PRO A 243 -16.42 13.01 -6.40
C PRO A 243 -17.79 12.52 -6.89
N THR A 244 -18.46 13.35 -7.69
CA THR A 244 -19.66 12.91 -8.42
C THR A 244 -19.26 11.84 -9.44
N PRO A 245 -20.02 10.73 -9.59
CA PRO A 245 -19.78 9.73 -10.62
C PRO A 245 -19.51 10.37 -11.98
N PRO A 246 -18.37 10.06 -12.62
CA PRO A 246 -18.01 10.73 -13.85
C PRO A 246 -18.82 10.14 -15.01
N LYS A 247 -19.16 10.98 -16.00
CA LYS A 247 -19.80 10.52 -17.24
C LYS A 247 -18.87 9.61 -18.05
N ASN A 248 -17.59 9.97 -18.11
CA ASN A 248 -16.53 9.20 -18.76
C ASN A 248 -15.59 8.65 -17.68
N CYS A 249 -15.30 7.36 -17.74
CA CYS A 249 -14.46 6.71 -16.75
C CYS A 249 -13.01 7.20 -16.86
N VAL A 250 -12.37 7.47 -15.72
CA VAL A 250 -11.01 8.01 -15.62
C VAL A 250 -10.09 6.92 -15.06
N TYR A 251 -9.10 6.54 -15.86
CA TYR A 251 -8.16 5.45 -15.59
C TYR A 251 -6.73 5.98 -15.52
N THR A 252 -5.84 5.21 -14.89
CA THR A 252 -4.39 5.45 -15.04
C THR A 252 -3.92 5.11 -16.43
N ASN A 253 -2.77 5.68 -16.83
CA ASN A 253 -2.18 5.38 -18.13
C ASN A 253 -1.93 3.87 -18.35
N SER A 254 -1.57 3.12 -17.30
CA SER A 254 -1.30 1.68 -17.42
C SER A 254 -2.57 0.83 -17.59
N LEU A 255 -3.71 1.31 -17.09
CA LEU A 255 -5.01 0.68 -17.29
C LEU A 255 -5.62 1.06 -18.65
N SER A 256 -5.28 2.22 -19.20
CA SER A 256 -5.79 2.67 -20.50
C SER A 256 -4.96 2.25 -21.70
N ASN A 257 -3.63 2.18 -21.56
CA ASN A 257 -2.70 2.05 -22.68
C ASN A 257 -1.72 0.88 -22.51
N GLY A 258 -1.23 0.37 -23.63
CA GLY A 258 -0.25 -0.72 -23.68
C GLY A 258 -0.85 -2.12 -23.59
N SER A 259 0.02 -3.13 -23.51
CA SER A 259 -0.35 -4.56 -23.60
C SER A 259 -1.18 -5.07 -22.43
N PHE A 260 -1.14 -4.38 -21.29
CA PHE A 260 -1.86 -4.74 -20.05
C PHE A 260 -3.02 -3.77 -19.76
N ALA A 261 -3.42 -2.95 -20.74
CA ALA A 261 -4.59 -2.11 -20.63
C ALA A 261 -5.86 -2.97 -20.44
N VAL A 262 -6.73 -2.52 -19.54
CA VAL A 262 -8.02 -3.14 -19.24
C VAL A 262 -9.18 -2.19 -19.50
N ALA A 263 -8.96 -0.87 -19.55
CA ALA A 263 -10.02 0.12 -19.80
C ALA A 263 -10.76 -0.18 -21.11
N SER A 264 -12.09 -0.12 -21.07
CA SER A 264 -12.96 -0.44 -22.23
C SER A 264 -12.83 -1.87 -22.74
N ARG A 265 -12.37 -2.81 -21.89
CA ARG A 265 -12.18 -4.21 -22.25
C ARG A 265 -12.88 -5.14 -21.26
N THR A 266 -13.17 -6.34 -21.73
CA THR A 266 -13.65 -7.45 -20.92
C THR A 266 -12.50 -8.40 -20.63
N VAL A 267 -12.27 -8.69 -19.36
CA VAL A 267 -11.24 -9.63 -18.89
C VAL A 267 -11.89 -10.83 -18.20
N GLN A 268 -11.21 -11.97 -18.24
CA GLN A 268 -11.59 -13.14 -17.46
C GLN A 268 -11.23 -12.90 -15.99
N VAL A 269 -12.17 -13.09 -15.06
CA VAL A 269 -11.93 -12.86 -13.61
C VAL A 269 -11.15 -14.02 -12.99
N PHE A 270 -11.50 -15.24 -13.41
CA PHE A 270 -10.87 -16.48 -13.00
C PHE A 270 -10.38 -17.24 -14.23
N SER A 271 -9.07 -17.36 -14.38
CA SER A 271 -8.42 -18.15 -15.43
C SER A 271 -7.72 -19.35 -14.81
N SER A 272 -7.51 -20.40 -15.61
CA SER A 272 -6.93 -21.67 -15.15
C SER A 272 -5.48 -21.56 -14.67
N ASN A 273 -4.77 -20.51 -15.09
CA ASN A 273 -3.39 -20.19 -14.67
C ASN A 273 -3.33 -19.36 -13.38
N LEU A 274 -4.47 -19.10 -12.72
CA LEU A 274 -4.47 -18.49 -11.39
C LEU A 274 -4.26 -19.57 -10.32
N ALA A 275 -3.67 -19.15 -9.21
CA ALA A 275 -3.50 -20.02 -8.07
C ALA A 275 -4.85 -20.52 -7.56
N SER A 276 -4.88 -21.76 -7.05
CA SER A 276 -6.09 -22.40 -6.53
C SER A 276 -6.79 -21.58 -5.44
N ALA A 277 -6.03 -20.90 -4.58
CA ALA A 277 -6.59 -20.01 -3.56
C ALA A 277 -7.31 -18.78 -4.16
N ILE A 278 -6.97 -18.35 -5.38
CA ILE A 278 -7.62 -17.25 -6.08
C ILE A 278 -8.91 -17.72 -6.76
N THR A 279 -8.96 -18.97 -7.23
CA THR A 279 -10.13 -19.52 -7.94
C THR A 279 -11.15 -20.20 -7.02
N ALA A 280 -10.77 -20.60 -5.81
CA ALA A 280 -11.68 -21.21 -4.83
C ALA A 280 -12.60 -20.17 -4.17
N PRO A 281 -13.82 -20.54 -3.74
CA PRO A 281 -14.65 -19.70 -2.88
C PRO A 281 -13.89 -19.09 -1.68
N PRO A 282 -14.20 -17.84 -1.27
CA PRO A 282 -13.60 -17.24 -0.08
C PRO A 282 -13.75 -18.09 1.18
N GLY A 283 -12.68 -18.16 1.96
CA GLY A 283 -12.64 -18.94 3.21
C GLY A 283 -12.40 -20.44 3.05
N GLN A 284 -12.39 -20.98 1.82
CA GLN A 284 -12.21 -22.42 1.61
C GLN A 284 -10.75 -22.85 1.67
N VAL A 285 -9.84 -22.00 1.21
CA VAL A 285 -8.40 -22.30 1.10
C VAL A 285 -7.58 -21.52 2.11
N VAL A 286 -7.94 -20.25 2.34
CA VAL A 286 -7.31 -19.38 3.33
C VAL A 286 -8.38 -18.86 4.28
N GLN A 287 -7.98 -18.53 5.51
CA GLN A 287 -8.88 -17.93 6.49
C GLN A 287 -9.35 -16.55 6.02
N VAL A 288 -10.63 -16.25 6.23
CA VAL A 288 -11.19 -14.90 6.07
C VAL A 288 -10.79 -14.04 7.27
N ILE A 289 -10.13 -12.92 7.01
CA ILE A 289 -9.68 -11.96 8.02
C ILE A 289 -10.75 -10.88 8.21
N ASP A 290 -11.21 -10.69 9.44
CA ASP A 290 -12.13 -9.60 9.77
C ASP A 290 -11.41 -8.25 9.78
N VAL A 291 -11.94 -7.29 9.01
CA VAL A 291 -11.51 -5.89 9.08
C VAL A 291 -12.22 -5.22 10.26
N SER A 292 -11.47 -4.48 11.06
CA SER A 292 -12.01 -3.79 12.23
C SER A 292 -13.06 -2.76 11.80
N ASP A 293 -14.19 -2.72 12.51
CA ASP A 293 -15.28 -1.78 12.28
C ASP A 293 -15.12 -0.45 13.04
N THR A 294 -14.10 -0.35 13.90
CA THR A 294 -13.85 0.77 14.80
C THR A 294 -12.50 1.43 14.57
N ASN A 295 -11.49 0.64 14.18
CA ASN A 295 -10.13 1.11 13.94
C ASN A 295 -9.69 0.76 12.51
N VAL A 296 -8.58 1.37 12.08
CA VAL A 296 -7.91 0.97 10.84
C VAL A 296 -7.17 -0.34 11.10
N SER A 297 -7.46 -1.38 10.33
CA SER A 297 -6.68 -2.62 10.35
C SER A 297 -5.45 -2.47 9.45
N THR A 298 -4.26 -2.74 9.96
CA THR A 298 -3.01 -2.67 9.17
C THR A 298 -2.46 -4.07 8.92
N TYR A 299 -2.12 -4.36 7.67
CA TYR A 299 -1.61 -5.64 7.22
C TYR A 299 -0.29 -5.45 6.46
N GLU A 300 0.72 -6.26 6.78
CA GLU A 300 1.99 -6.29 6.04
C GLU A 300 1.84 -7.23 4.83
N ALA A 301 1.77 -6.67 3.62
CA ALA A 301 1.45 -7.44 2.42
C ALA A 301 2.53 -8.48 2.10
N SER A 302 3.81 -8.16 2.34
CA SER A 302 4.91 -9.14 2.21
C SER A 302 4.71 -10.38 3.07
N ASN A 303 4.28 -10.21 4.33
CA ASN A 303 4.09 -11.33 5.25
C ASN A 303 2.90 -12.19 4.83
N LEU A 304 1.81 -11.55 4.39
CA LEU A 304 0.64 -12.26 3.89
C LEU A 304 0.94 -13.06 2.61
N ILE A 305 1.67 -12.47 1.67
CA ILE A 305 2.10 -13.16 0.43
C ILE A 305 3.00 -14.36 0.78
N LEU A 306 3.88 -14.24 1.77
CA LEU A 306 4.72 -15.35 2.22
C LEU A 306 3.91 -16.43 2.93
N ASN A 307 2.97 -16.06 3.79
CA ASN A 307 2.11 -16.99 4.52
C ASN A 307 1.23 -17.83 3.58
N TYR A 308 0.78 -17.24 2.48
CA TYR A 308 -0.04 -17.93 1.48
C TYR A 308 0.76 -18.40 0.28
N LYS A 309 2.10 -18.41 0.33
CA LYS A 309 2.93 -18.74 -0.84
C LYS A 309 2.57 -20.10 -1.45
N GLU A 310 2.31 -21.11 -0.63
CA GLU A 310 2.05 -22.48 -1.11
C GLU A 310 0.74 -22.60 -1.89
N VAL A 311 -0.32 -21.92 -1.46
CA VAL A 311 -1.66 -21.98 -2.06
C VAL A 311 -1.97 -20.80 -2.99
N GLY A 312 -1.21 -19.71 -2.84
CA GLY A 312 -1.38 -18.44 -3.54
C GLY A 312 -0.53 -18.29 -4.80
N VAL A 313 0.25 -19.32 -5.16
CA VAL A 313 1.00 -19.39 -6.44
C VAL A 313 0.87 -20.75 -7.16
N SER A 314 0.34 -21.79 -6.50
CA SER A 314 0.18 -23.12 -7.10
C SER A 314 -1.07 -23.20 -7.97
N GLU A 315 -0.89 -23.54 -9.24
CA GLU A 315 -1.99 -23.87 -10.16
C GLU A 315 -2.61 -25.22 -9.76
N GLY A 316 -3.93 -25.30 -9.60
CA GLY A 316 -4.61 -26.58 -9.36
C GLY A 316 -4.61 -27.12 -7.92
N SER A 317 -5.38 -28.20 -7.72
CA SER A 317 -5.96 -28.70 -6.47
C SER A 317 -5.06 -28.72 -5.22
N ILE A 318 -5.57 -28.18 -4.12
CA ILE A 318 -4.95 -28.29 -2.79
C ILE A 318 -5.38 -29.62 -2.17
N THR A 319 -4.42 -30.52 -1.99
CA THR A 319 -4.65 -31.85 -1.41
C THR A 319 -4.48 -31.91 0.11
N SER A 320 -4.21 -30.79 0.80
CA SER A 320 -4.16 -30.76 2.26
C SER A 320 -4.59 -29.40 2.83
N THR A 321 -5.69 -29.41 3.58
CA THR A 321 -6.21 -28.25 4.33
C THR A 321 -5.80 -28.29 5.82
N SER A 322 -4.92 -29.20 6.24
CA SER A 322 -4.76 -29.52 7.68
C SER A 322 -3.81 -28.60 8.48
N ASP A 323 -3.06 -27.69 7.86
CA ASP A 323 -1.88 -27.11 8.54
C ASP A 323 -2.00 -25.62 8.91
N TYR A 324 -3.14 -24.97 8.69
CA TYR A 324 -3.25 -23.50 8.85
C TYR A 324 -3.87 -23.02 10.18
N GLU A 325 -4.13 -23.90 11.16
CA GLU A 325 -4.78 -23.52 12.43
C GLU A 325 -3.82 -23.04 13.55
N TYR A 326 -2.48 -23.10 13.38
CA TYR A 326 -1.59 -23.06 14.57
C TYR A 326 -0.78 -21.77 14.86
N LYS A 327 -0.83 -20.67 14.07
CA LYS A 327 0.10 -19.52 14.31
C LYS A 327 -0.49 -18.14 14.63
N SER A 328 -1.80 -17.99 14.81
CA SER A 328 -2.40 -16.69 15.19
C SER A 328 -2.76 -16.54 16.69
N SER A 329 -2.64 -17.60 17.50
CA SER A 329 -3.10 -17.57 18.91
C SER A 329 -2.06 -17.11 19.93
N SER A 330 -0.84 -16.75 19.53
CA SER A 330 0.22 -16.34 20.46
C SER A 330 0.49 -14.83 20.43
N LYS A 331 -0.39 -14.04 21.05
CA LYS A 331 -0.10 -12.81 21.85
C LYS A 331 -1.35 -11.92 22.00
N VAL A 332 -2.26 -12.32 22.88
CA VAL A 332 -3.09 -11.36 23.62
C VAL A 332 -2.99 -11.74 25.09
N LYS A 333 -2.12 -11.07 25.85
CA LYS A 333 -2.18 -11.08 27.32
C LYS A 333 -3.27 -10.10 27.73
N VAL A 334 -4.49 -10.59 27.97
CA VAL A 334 -5.49 -9.84 28.73
C VAL A 334 -5.20 -10.05 30.22
N LYS A 335 -4.87 -8.97 30.93
CA LYS A 335 -4.87 -8.96 32.40
C LYS A 335 -6.33 -9.04 32.86
N GLU A 336 -6.69 -10.13 33.49
CA GLU A 336 -8.00 -10.34 34.09
C GLU A 336 -8.00 -9.71 35.50
N GLU A 337 -8.77 -8.63 35.67
CA GLU A 337 -8.94 -7.95 36.95
C GLU A 337 -10.16 -8.54 37.67
N LYS A 338 -9.92 -9.10 38.87
CA LYS A 338 -10.92 -9.83 39.67
C LYS A 338 -11.97 -8.88 40.26
N GLY A 339 -13.19 -8.92 39.74
CA GLY A 339 -14.39 -8.31 40.33
C GLY A 339 -15.24 -9.33 41.11
N LYS A 340 -15.38 -9.12 42.42
CA LYS A 340 -16.13 -9.95 43.39
C LYS A 340 -17.62 -10.08 43.05
N LYS A 341 -18.16 -11.31 43.09
CA LYS A 341 -19.60 -11.60 43.05
C LYS A 341 -20.23 -11.41 44.44
N ALA A 342 -21.27 -10.59 44.53
CA ALA A 342 -22.24 -10.62 45.62
C ALA A 342 -23.42 -11.52 45.22
N LYS A 343 -23.69 -12.54 46.04
CA LYS A 343 -24.91 -13.35 45.98
C LYS A 343 -26.09 -12.52 46.51
N LYS A 344 -27.23 -12.55 45.82
CA LYS A 344 -28.53 -12.23 46.41
C LYS A 344 -29.41 -13.45 46.23
N ASP A 345 -29.75 -14.04 47.38
CA ASP A 345 -30.70 -15.13 47.52
C ASP A 345 -32.11 -14.64 47.21
N TYR A 346 -32.86 -15.44 46.47
CA TYR A 346 -34.31 -15.37 46.40
C TYR A 346 -34.86 -16.60 47.11
N SER A 347 -35.58 -16.40 48.21
CA SER A 347 -36.51 -17.40 48.75
C SER A 347 -37.82 -16.72 49.13
N LYS A 348 -38.90 -17.27 48.57
CA LYS A 348 -40.33 -17.13 48.86
C LYS A 348 -41.00 -15.80 48.56
#